data_AF-A0A7C3AEB5-F1
#
_entry.id   AF-A0A7C3AEB5-F1
#
_cell.length_a   1.000
_cell.length_b   1.000
_cell.length_c   1.000
_cell.angle_alpha   90.00
_cell.angle_beta   90.00
_cell.angle_gamma   90.00
#
_symmetry.space_group_name_H-M   'P 1'
#
loop_
_entity.id
_entity.type
_entity.pdbx_description
1 polymer ?
#
loop_
_entity_poly.entity_id
_entity_poly.type
_entity_poly.pdbx_seq_one_letter_code
_entity_poly.pdbx_strand_id
1 'polypeptide(L)'
;MGSRLRTAATCSVTLAVALLFLVVRSGAGAAPGELPLGWNNVAYFGVAGPPSEALSAIAGKYNAVYRWNAALQQYEVYSPQLPSFANTLSALRPGDVIWLNVTAAGATLPTSQSAGAPLAGTISIPASAFVPGSDLALYEKSFNELYPVSTDAASQRYYAPVFLPDGAVVTSMKAYFVANSGEVALRLDFTPLANGSATTQVYKLAEILSSAGPSPLTVTAYPHVVDNATNVYFLVVDLTGGPATRLRGVSISYAGGQAP
;
A
#
# COMPACT_ATOMS: atom_id res chain seq x y z
N MET A 1 20.32 -39.79 -83.08
CA MET A 1 19.04 -39.79 -82.31
C MET A 1 19.40 -40.17 -80.88
N GLY A 2 19.55 -39.22 -79.97
CA GLY A 2 18.44 -38.64 -79.20
C GLY A 2 18.05 -39.65 -78.12
N SER A 3 18.28 -39.44 -76.83
CA SER A 3 17.57 -38.44 -76.05
C SER A 3 18.08 -38.46 -74.61
N ARG A 4 18.65 -37.31 -74.19
CA ARG A 4 18.60 -36.66 -72.87
C ARG A 4 17.86 -37.43 -71.75
N LEU A 5 18.62 -37.95 -70.78
CA LEU A 5 18.09 -38.26 -69.45
C LEU A 5 18.02 -36.94 -68.65
N ARG A 6 16.80 -36.46 -68.39
CA ARG A 6 16.53 -35.28 -67.59
C ARG A 6 16.54 -35.67 -66.11
N THR A 7 17.46 -35.08 -65.36
CA THR A 7 17.49 -35.07 -63.89
C THR A 7 16.20 -34.44 -63.36
N ALA A 8 15.37 -35.24 -62.68
CA ALA A 8 14.22 -34.74 -61.94
C ALA A 8 14.71 -34.24 -60.56
N ALA A 9 14.76 -32.93 -60.39
CA ALA A 9 14.95 -32.30 -59.10
C ALA A 9 13.62 -32.35 -58.33
N THR A 10 13.55 -33.14 -57.28
CA THR A 10 12.51 -33.06 -56.25
C THR A 10 12.69 -31.76 -55.47
N CYS A 11 11.84 -30.77 -55.75
CA CYS A 11 11.66 -29.58 -54.92
C CYS A 11 10.93 -29.96 -53.63
N SER A 12 11.67 -30.13 -52.53
CA SER A 12 11.12 -30.14 -51.19
C SER A 12 10.79 -28.70 -50.77
N VAL A 13 9.52 -28.36 -50.67
CA VAL A 13 9.07 -27.09 -50.09
C VAL A 13 9.16 -27.22 -48.57
N THR A 14 10.24 -26.69 -47.98
CA THR A 14 10.35 -26.55 -46.52
C THR A 14 9.57 -25.31 -46.10
N LEU A 15 8.43 -25.51 -45.44
CA LEU A 15 7.62 -24.44 -44.86
C LEU A 15 8.36 -23.89 -43.62
N ALA A 16 9.08 -22.78 -43.77
CA ALA A 16 9.70 -22.09 -42.64
C ALA A 16 8.64 -21.25 -41.91
N VAL A 17 8.18 -21.74 -40.76
CA VAL A 17 7.36 -20.96 -39.83
C VAL A 17 8.30 -19.99 -39.11
N ALA A 18 8.33 -18.73 -39.55
CA ALA A 18 9.01 -17.66 -38.84
C ALA A 18 8.18 -17.25 -37.62
N LEU A 19 8.56 -17.76 -36.44
CA LEU A 19 8.07 -17.24 -35.17
C LEU A 19 8.58 -15.81 -34.99
N LEU A 20 7.70 -14.84 -35.21
CA LEU A 20 7.92 -13.44 -34.86
C LEU A 20 7.89 -13.34 -33.34
N PHE A 21 9.04 -13.44 -32.68
CA PHE A 21 9.15 -13.06 -31.28
C PHE A 21 9.02 -11.55 -31.21
N LEU A 22 7.84 -11.07 -30.79
CA LEU A 22 7.69 -9.72 -30.30
C LEU A 22 8.57 -9.60 -29.06
N VAL A 23 9.76 -9.00 -29.20
CA VAL A 23 10.50 -8.48 -28.05
C VAL A 23 9.66 -7.32 -27.53
N VAL A 24 8.73 -7.64 -26.62
CA VAL A 24 8.26 -6.66 -25.65
C VAL A 24 9.51 -6.30 -24.86
N ARG A 25 10.11 -5.16 -25.18
CA ARG A 25 10.94 -4.47 -24.19
C ARG A 25 9.99 -4.18 -23.05
N SER A 26 10.02 -5.03 -22.03
CA SER A 26 9.60 -4.66 -20.69
C SER A 26 10.24 -3.29 -20.45
N GLY A 27 9.43 -2.25 -20.33
CA GLY A 27 9.92 -0.94 -19.92
C GLY A 27 10.86 -1.18 -18.74
N ALA A 28 12.10 -0.73 -18.87
CA ALA A 28 13.16 -1.00 -17.92
C ALA A 28 12.59 -0.84 -16.52
N GLY A 29 12.51 -1.94 -15.78
CA GLY A 29 12.12 -1.91 -14.39
C GLY A 29 13.12 -0.98 -13.71
N ALA A 30 12.61 0.15 -13.21
CA ALA A 30 13.33 0.95 -12.26
C ALA A 30 13.84 -0.02 -11.18
N ALA A 31 15.15 -0.06 -10.95
CA ALA A 31 15.70 -0.95 -9.92
C ALA A 31 15.03 -0.63 -8.57
N PRO A 32 14.94 -1.58 -7.62
CA PRO A 32 14.36 -1.32 -6.31
C PRO A 32 14.92 -0.01 -5.70
N GLY A 33 14.06 0.95 -5.41
CA GLY A 33 14.43 2.28 -4.88
C GLY A 33 14.66 3.39 -5.93
N GLU A 34 14.51 3.11 -7.22
CA GLU A 34 14.57 4.12 -8.28
C GLU A 34 13.23 4.85 -8.45
N LEU A 35 13.28 6.18 -8.44
CA LEU A 35 12.11 7.04 -8.49
C LEU A 35 11.81 7.46 -9.94
N PRO A 36 10.56 7.34 -10.42
CA PRO A 36 10.17 7.87 -11.72
C PRO A 36 10.31 9.40 -11.78
N LEU A 37 10.48 9.93 -12.99
CA LEU A 37 10.49 11.37 -13.23
C LEU A 37 9.17 12.01 -12.78
N GLY A 38 9.25 13.23 -12.24
CA GLY A 38 8.09 13.98 -11.74
C GLY A 38 7.87 13.81 -10.24
N TRP A 39 6.63 14.01 -9.81
CA TRP A 39 6.25 14.02 -8.40
C TRP A 39 6.11 12.62 -7.82
N ASN A 40 6.86 12.37 -6.74
CA ASN A 40 6.85 11.13 -5.99
C ASN A 40 6.48 11.42 -4.54
N ASN A 41 5.61 10.60 -3.94
CA ASN A 41 5.32 10.64 -2.51
C ASN A 41 5.99 9.42 -1.86
N VAL A 42 7.03 9.68 -1.08
CA VAL A 42 7.91 8.62 -0.55
C VAL A 42 8.18 8.81 0.93
N ALA A 43 8.29 7.70 1.65
CA ALA A 43 8.82 7.70 2.99
C ALA A 43 10.36 7.80 2.92
N TYR A 44 10.93 8.77 3.64
CA TYR A 44 12.36 8.98 3.72
C TYR A 44 12.97 8.08 4.81
N PHE A 45 13.91 7.21 4.46
CA PHE A 45 14.62 6.35 5.41
C PHE A 45 16.14 6.58 5.46
N GLY A 46 16.61 7.67 4.84
CA GLY A 46 18.03 8.05 4.90
C GLY A 46 18.43 8.65 6.25
N VAL A 47 19.66 9.14 6.32
CA VAL A 47 20.22 9.75 7.54
C VAL A 47 19.44 11.02 7.92
N ALA A 48 19.16 11.22 9.20
CA ALA A 48 18.54 12.45 9.68
C ALA A 48 19.49 13.64 9.46
N GLY A 49 19.00 14.75 8.90
CA GLY A 49 19.81 15.93 8.64
C GLY A 49 19.15 16.93 7.71
N PRO A 50 19.82 18.04 7.38
CA PRO A 50 19.33 19.01 6.41
C PRO A 50 19.06 18.34 5.05
N PRO A 51 18.02 18.75 4.29
CA PRO A 51 17.67 18.13 3.01
C PRO A 51 18.84 18.01 2.02
N SER A 52 19.77 18.98 2.00
CA SER A 52 20.97 18.96 1.16
C SER A 52 21.92 17.79 1.45
N GLU A 53 22.02 17.40 2.72
CA GLU A 53 22.87 16.29 3.17
C GLU A 53 22.12 14.96 3.07
N ALA A 54 20.87 14.97 3.56
CA ALA A 54 19.95 13.85 3.57
C ALA A 54 19.66 13.28 2.16
N LEU A 55 19.54 14.15 1.16
CA LEU A 55 19.25 13.78 -0.23
C LEU A 55 20.49 13.84 -1.14
N SER A 56 21.69 13.83 -0.56
CA SER A 56 22.96 13.89 -1.31
C SER A 56 23.10 12.77 -2.35
N ALA A 57 22.53 11.59 -2.08
CA ALA A 57 22.52 10.44 -3.00
C ALA A 57 21.82 10.72 -4.35
N ILE A 58 20.89 11.68 -4.37
CA ILE A 58 20.15 12.09 -5.57
C ILE A 58 20.41 13.56 -5.93
N ALA A 59 21.51 14.15 -5.44
CA ALA A 59 21.86 15.53 -5.72
C ALA A 59 21.86 15.82 -7.24
N GLY A 60 21.24 16.93 -7.64
CA GLY A 60 21.09 17.31 -9.04
C GLY A 60 19.99 16.56 -9.81
N LYS A 61 19.30 15.59 -9.19
CA LYS A 61 18.20 14.83 -9.80
C LYS A 61 16.82 15.20 -9.29
N TYR A 62 16.72 16.24 -8.46
CA TYR A 62 15.47 16.79 -7.97
C TYR A 62 15.54 18.32 -7.90
N ASN A 63 14.39 18.98 -7.92
CA ASN A 63 14.32 20.43 -7.79
C ASN A 63 13.43 20.93 -6.65
N ALA A 64 12.62 20.07 -6.02
CA ALA A 64 11.74 20.46 -4.94
C ALA A 64 11.39 19.28 -4.03
N VAL A 65 11.29 19.57 -2.74
CA VAL A 65 10.94 18.64 -1.66
C VAL A 65 9.91 19.32 -0.76
N TYR A 66 8.83 18.63 -0.44
CA TYR A 66 7.81 19.12 0.50
C TYR A 66 7.53 18.09 1.59
N ARG A 67 7.36 18.55 2.82
CA ARG A 67 6.90 17.74 3.95
C ARG A 67 5.73 18.41 4.64
N TRP A 68 4.69 17.64 4.98
CA TRP A 68 3.61 18.14 5.81
C TRP A 68 4.06 18.31 7.26
N ASN A 69 3.96 19.52 7.80
CA ASN A 69 4.15 19.78 9.23
C ASN A 69 2.78 19.82 9.93
N ALA A 70 2.44 18.77 10.66
CA ALA A 70 1.16 18.65 11.34
C ALA A 70 0.96 19.67 12.48
N ALA A 71 2.03 20.15 13.11
CA ALA A 71 1.95 21.13 14.18
C ALA A 71 1.61 22.54 13.66
N LEU A 72 2.16 22.90 12.50
CA LEU A 72 1.93 24.18 11.84
C LEU A 72 0.83 24.16 10.78
N GLN A 73 0.27 22.97 10.48
CA GLN A 73 -0.74 22.74 9.45
C GLN A 73 -0.37 23.33 8.08
N GLN A 74 0.90 23.21 7.70
CA GLN A 74 1.42 23.72 6.42
C GLN A 74 2.51 22.82 5.86
N TYR A 75 2.76 22.95 4.56
CA TYR A 75 3.91 22.32 3.93
C TYR A 75 5.17 23.12 4.17
N GLU A 76 6.22 22.42 4.60
CA GLU A 76 7.58 22.92 4.60
C GLU A 76 8.24 22.53 3.28
N VAL A 77 9.03 23.45 2.72
CA VAL A 77 9.64 23.28 1.39
C VAL A 77 11.15 23.35 1.46
N TYR A 78 11.80 22.53 0.64
CA TYR A 78 13.20 22.66 0.28
C TYR A 78 13.38 22.58 -1.23
N SER A 79 14.12 23.53 -1.80
CA SER A 79 14.58 23.52 -3.19
C SER A 79 16.03 24.00 -3.26
N PRO A 80 16.92 23.25 -3.94
CA PRO A 80 18.30 23.70 -4.17
C PRO A 80 18.42 25.01 -4.95
N GLN A 81 17.37 25.41 -5.68
CA GLN A 81 17.35 26.61 -6.53
C GLN A 81 16.75 27.84 -5.83
N LEU A 82 16.12 27.66 -4.67
CA LEU A 82 15.53 28.76 -3.91
C LEU A 82 16.56 29.38 -2.94
N PRO A 83 16.49 30.70 -2.71
CA PRO A 83 17.25 31.34 -1.63
C PRO A 83 16.95 30.71 -0.27
N SER A 84 17.92 30.73 0.64
CA SER A 84 17.82 30.09 1.96
C SER A 84 16.60 30.52 2.78
N PHE A 85 16.19 31.80 2.68
CA PHE A 85 15.00 32.31 3.40
C PHE A 85 13.68 31.68 2.94
N ALA A 86 13.63 31.13 1.72
CA ALA A 86 12.44 30.47 1.17
C ALA A 86 12.41 28.97 1.49
N ASN A 87 13.52 28.39 1.96
CA ASN A 87 13.58 27.00 2.39
C ASN A 87 13.14 26.89 3.86
N THR A 88 11.94 26.36 4.08
CA THR A 88 11.35 26.19 5.42
C THR A 88 11.53 24.78 5.97
N LEU A 89 11.83 23.79 5.12
CA LEU A 89 12.17 22.43 5.53
C LEU A 89 13.64 22.37 5.95
N SER A 90 13.89 22.41 7.26
CA SER A 90 15.24 22.49 7.82
C SER A 90 15.90 21.13 8.08
N ALA A 91 15.11 20.08 8.25
CA ALA A 91 15.62 18.73 8.51
C ALA A 91 14.65 17.66 8.01
N LEU A 92 15.20 16.61 7.40
CA LEU A 92 14.53 15.34 7.14
C LEU A 92 14.90 14.33 8.23
N ARG A 93 13.96 13.48 8.59
CA ARG A 93 14.15 12.40 9.57
C ARG A 93 13.65 11.08 8.99
N PRO A 94 14.31 9.95 9.32
CA PRO A 94 13.77 8.63 9.01
C PRO A 94 12.29 8.53 9.43
N GLY A 95 11.42 8.12 8.50
CA GLY A 95 9.97 8.02 8.68
C GLY A 95 9.18 9.24 8.20
N ASP A 96 9.82 10.35 7.82
CA ASP A 96 9.12 11.49 7.20
C ASP A 96 8.53 11.07 5.84
N VAL A 97 7.27 11.46 5.58
CA VAL A 97 6.66 11.31 4.26
C VAL A 97 6.86 12.62 3.48
N ILE A 98 7.54 12.54 2.34
CA ILE A 98 7.91 13.70 1.52
C ILE A 98 7.37 13.59 0.09
N TRP A 99 6.99 14.74 -0.45
CA TRP A 99 6.80 14.91 -1.89
C TRP A 99 8.10 15.38 -2.52
N LEU A 100 8.60 14.66 -3.51
CA LEU A 100 9.86 14.92 -4.19
C LEU A 100 9.62 15.02 -5.70
N ASN A 101 10.03 16.13 -6.32
CA ASN A 101 9.99 16.26 -7.78
C ASN A 101 11.33 15.86 -8.39
N VAL A 102 11.37 14.71 -9.04
CA VAL A 102 12.54 14.12 -9.67
C VAL A 102 12.66 14.63 -11.11
N THR A 103 13.82 15.19 -11.45
CA THR A 103 14.08 15.84 -12.75
C THR A 103 15.03 15.05 -13.64
N ALA A 104 15.65 13.97 -13.14
CA ALA A 104 16.55 13.11 -13.90
C ALA A 104 16.42 11.63 -13.49
N ALA A 105 16.63 10.72 -14.45
CA ALA A 105 16.56 9.28 -14.23
C ALA A 105 17.67 8.74 -13.29
N GLY A 106 17.48 7.54 -12.76
CA GLY A 106 18.41 6.92 -11.81
C GLY A 106 18.47 7.62 -10.46
N ALA A 107 17.45 8.36 -10.08
CA ALA A 107 17.32 8.90 -8.73
C ALA A 107 16.95 7.77 -7.78
N THR A 108 17.91 7.32 -6.97
CA THR A 108 17.71 6.23 -6.02
C THR A 108 17.74 6.76 -4.59
N LEU A 109 16.63 6.61 -3.89
CA LEU A 109 16.59 6.82 -2.45
C LEU A 109 16.48 5.48 -1.74
N PRO A 110 17.03 5.34 -0.52
CA PRO A 110 16.62 4.28 0.37
C PRO A 110 15.14 4.49 0.70
N THR A 111 14.27 3.92 -0.12
CA THR A 111 12.82 3.79 0.15
C THR A 111 12.57 2.67 1.16
N SER A 112 13.62 1.97 1.60
CA SER A 112 13.66 1.02 2.69
C SER A 112 14.88 1.29 3.60
N GLN A 113 14.76 1.00 4.90
CA GLN A 113 15.92 0.95 5.80
C GLN A 113 16.90 -0.13 5.31
N SER A 114 18.21 0.17 5.35
CA SER A 114 19.25 -0.82 5.05
C SER A 114 19.03 -2.10 5.87
N ALA A 115 19.04 -3.24 5.19
CA ALA A 115 18.93 -4.58 5.77
C ALA A 115 19.76 -4.70 7.06
N GLY A 116 19.09 -4.74 8.22
CA GLY A 116 19.77 -4.83 9.50
C GLY A 116 18.87 -4.63 10.74
N ALA A 117 17.76 -3.90 10.60
CA ALA A 117 16.74 -3.82 11.65
C ALA A 117 15.38 -4.28 11.11
N PRO A 118 14.64 -5.16 11.81
CA PRO A 118 13.28 -5.49 11.43
C PRO A 118 12.43 -4.21 11.40
N LEU A 119 11.78 -3.90 10.27
CA LEU A 119 10.84 -2.78 10.17
C LEU A 119 9.68 -3.02 11.13
N ALA A 120 9.69 -2.37 12.29
CA ALA A 120 8.57 -2.38 13.22
C ALA A 120 7.80 -1.07 13.09
N GLY A 121 6.50 -1.17 12.89
CA GLY A 121 5.67 -0.01 12.59
C GLY A 121 4.21 -0.22 12.93
N THR A 122 3.43 0.85 12.76
CA THR A 122 1.98 0.82 12.91
C THR A 122 1.34 1.55 11.74
N ILE A 123 0.36 0.91 11.12
CA ILE A 123 -0.50 1.51 10.11
C ILE A 123 -1.79 1.96 10.78
N SER A 124 -2.21 3.18 10.54
CA SER A 124 -3.49 3.72 10.99
C SER A 124 -4.46 3.80 9.82
N ILE A 125 -5.62 3.18 9.97
CA ILE A 125 -6.72 3.17 9.00
C ILE A 125 -7.87 4.00 9.59
N PRO A 126 -8.18 5.17 9.03
CA PRO A 126 -9.31 5.97 9.52
C PRO A 126 -10.63 5.29 9.17
N ALA A 127 -11.69 5.56 9.95
CA ALA A 127 -13.04 5.09 9.63
C ALA A 127 -13.48 5.51 8.21
N SER A 128 -12.98 6.65 7.74
CA SER A 128 -13.25 7.13 6.38
C SER A 128 -12.60 6.32 5.25
N ALA A 129 -11.73 5.35 5.52
CA ALA A 129 -11.21 4.45 4.49
C ALA A 129 -12.21 3.33 4.13
N PHE A 130 -13.20 3.09 4.97
CA PHE A 130 -14.14 1.98 4.80
C PHE A 130 -15.25 2.34 3.81
N VAL A 131 -15.61 1.38 2.97
CA VAL A 131 -16.71 1.44 1.99
C VAL A 131 -17.75 0.37 2.29
N PRO A 132 -19.04 0.62 2.06
CA PRO A 132 -20.08 -0.37 2.31
C PRO A 132 -19.94 -1.58 1.38
N GLY A 133 -20.34 -2.74 1.86
CA GLY A 133 -20.40 -3.98 1.07
C GLY A 133 -21.60 -4.09 0.13
N SER A 134 -22.56 -3.16 0.25
CA SER A 134 -23.80 -3.14 -0.52
C SER A 134 -24.07 -1.73 -1.03
N ASP A 135 -24.51 -1.62 -2.27
CA ASP A 135 -24.94 -0.35 -2.87
C ASP A 135 -26.23 0.19 -2.23
N LEU A 136 -26.95 -0.66 -1.48
CA LEU A 136 -28.15 -0.28 -0.74
C LEU A 136 -27.86 0.21 0.68
N ALA A 137 -26.59 0.28 1.09
CA ALA A 137 -26.22 0.68 2.43
C ALA A 137 -26.58 2.15 2.72
N LEU A 138 -27.22 2.39 3.85
CA LEU A 138 -27.52 3.70 4.40
C LEU A 138 -26.61 3.95 5.61
N TYR A 139 -25.70 4.91 5.48
CA TYR A 139 -24.66 5.15 6.47
C TYR A 139 -24.23 6.61 6.50
N GLU A 140 -23.69 7.02 7.64
CA GLU A 140 -23.01 8.29 7.80
C GLU A 140 -21.51 8.06 7.99
N LYS A 141 -20.72 8.93 7.35
CA LYS A 141 -19.26 8.83 7.35
C LYS A 141 -18.66 10.22 7.46
N SER A 142 -17.80 10.37 8.44
CA SER A 142 -16.89 11.50 8.63
C SER A 142 -15.45 11.00 8.57
N PHE A 143 -14.47 11.89 8.75
CA PHE A 143 -13.06 11.48 8.76
C PHE A 143 -12.77 10.44 9.86
N ASN A 144 -13.38 10.63 11.04
CA ASN A 144 -13.09 9.88 12.27
C ASN A 144 -14.22 8.95 12.72
N GLU A 145 -15.35 8.91 12.03
CA GLU A 145 -16.47 8.04 12.39
C GLU A 145 -17.16 7.47 11.15
N LEU A 146 -17.56 6.20 11.27
CA LEU A 146 -18.43 5.50 10.34
C LEU A 146 -19.50 4.77 11.14
N TYR A 147 -20.77 4.92 10.76
CA TYR A 147 -21.85 4.14 11.34
C TYR A 147 -23.04 3.98 10.38
N PRO A 148 -23.78 2.86 10.47
CA PRO A 148 -25.05 2.70 9.77
C PRO A 148 -26.11 3.64 10.36
N VAL A 149 -27.00 4.20 9.54
CA VAL A 149 -28.13 5.01 10.05
C VAL A 149 -29.31 4.15 10.53
N SER A 150 -29.25 2.85 10.23
CA SER A 150 -30.33 1.87 10.41
C SER A 150 -29.75 0.49 10.74
N THR A 151 -30.58 -0.45 11.17
CA THR A 151 -30.15 -1.84 11.50
C THR A 151 -30.35 -2.82 10.34
N ASP A 152 -30.70 -2.35 9.15
CA ASP A 152 -30.86 -3.18 7.96
C ASP A 152 -29.56 -3.92 7.60
N ALA A 153 -29.68 -5.15 7.10
CA ALA A 153 -28.53 -6.00 6.84
C ALA A 153 -27.57 -5.45 5.77
N ALA A 154 -28.08 -4.64 4.82
CA ALA A 154 -27.26 -4.06 3.76
C ALA A 154 -26.27 -3.02 4.31
N SER A 155 -26.63 -2.34 5.40
CA SER A 155 -25.83 -1.29 6.03
C SER A 155 -24.87 -1.79 7.11
N GLN A 156 -24.79 -3.10 7.38
CA GLN A 156 -23.99 -3.60 8.50
C GLN A 156 -22.52 -3.82 8.17
N ARG A 157 -22.17 -4.14 6.92
CA ARG A 157 -20.82 -4.60 6.56
C ARG A 157 -20.06 -3.58 5.72
N TYR A 158 -18.81 -3.34 6.10
CA TYR A 158 -17.90 -2.43 5.39
C TYR A 158 -16.51 -3.03 5.25
N TYR A 159 -15.78 -2.55 4.24
CA TYR A 159 -14.45 -3.04 3.87
C TYR A 159 -13.46 -1.88 3.73
N ALA A 160 -12.20 -2.10 4.08
CA ALA A 160 -11.11 -1.18 3.76
C ALA A 160 -9.88 -1.95 3.29
N PRO A 161 -9.21 -1.55 2.18
CA PRO A 161 -7.95 -2.16 1.79
C PRO A 161 -6.85 -1.83 2.80
N VAL A 162 -5.90 -2.75 2.97
CA VAL A 162 -4.73 -2.57 3.82
C VAL A 162 -3.47 -2.86 3.01
N PHE A 163 -2.52 -1.93 3.03
CA PHE A 163 -1.21 -2.10 2.41
C PHE A 163 -0.17 -2.32 3.49
N LEU A 164 0.14 -3.59 3.75
CA LEU A 164 1.19 -3.97 4.70
C LEU A 164 2.53 -4.10 3.96
N PRO A 165 3.68 -3.80 4.60
CA PRO A 165 4.98 -4.02 3.97
C PRO A 165 5.20 -5.51 3.65
N ASP A 166 5.74 -5.79 2.47
CA ASP A 166 5.96 -7.16 2.02
C ASP A 166 6.96 -7.87 2.94
N GLY A 167 6.74 -9.13 3.27
CA GLY A 167 7.57 -9.89 4.22
C GLY A 167 7.43 -9.47 5.69
N ALA A 168 6.54 -8.51 6.02
CA ALA A 168 6.28 -8.14 7.41
C ALA A 168 5.46 -9.21 8.14
N VAL A 169 5.61 -9.29 9.45
CA VAL A 169 4.75 -10.11 10.31
C VAL A 169 3.80 -9.18 11.06
N VAL A 170 2.50 -9.38 10.87
CA VAL A 170 1.49 -8.64 11.65
C VAL A 170 1.55 -9.12 13.09
N THR A 171 1.65 -8.20 14.04
CA THR A 171 1.78 -8.53 15.47
C THR A 171 0.50 -8.29 16.24
N SER A 172 -0.21 -7.20 15.95
CA SER A 172 -1.47 -6.89 16.62
C SER A 172 -2.39 -6.00 15.78
N MET A 173 -3.67 -6.04 16.12
CA MET A 173 -4.68 -5.12 15.63
C MET A 173 -5.36 -4.47 16.82
N LYS A 174 -5.58 -3.15 16.75
CA LYS A 174 -6.31 -2.38 17.76
C LYS A 174 -7.41 -1.58 17.09
N ALA A 175 -8.63 -1.67 17.63
CA ALA A 175 -9.80 -0.97 17.13
C ALA A 175 -10.27 0.09 18.12
N TYR A 176 -10.70 1.22 17.58
CA TYR A 176 -11.36 2.30 18.29
C TYR A 176 -12.81 2.36 17.83
N PHE A 177 -13.76 2.15 18.74
CA PHE A 177 -15.18 2.05 18.41
C PHE A 177 -16.10 2.56 19.54
N VAL A 178 -17.40 2.64 19.23
CA VAL A 178 -18.51 2.81 20.17
C VAL A 178 -19.47 1.65 19.93
N ALA A 179 -19.94 1.00 20.99
CA ALA A 179 -20.92 -0.10 20.93
C ALA A 179 -21.87 -0.02 22.12
N ASN A 180 -22.94 0.77 22.00
CA ASN A 180 -23.91 0.97 23.08
C ASN A 180 -25.03 -0.10 23.05
N SER A 181 -25.35 -0.60 21.87
CA SER A 181 -26.20 -1.77 21.63
C SER A 181 -25.80 -2.40 20.30
N GLY A 182 -25.94 -3.72 20.16
CA GLY A 182 -25.36 -4.45 19.04
C GLY A 182 -23.85 -4.67 19.19
N GLU A 183 -23.20 -5.11 18.12
CA GLU A 183 -21.80 -5.52 18.11
C GLU A 183 -20.99 -4.79 17.03
N VAL A 184 -19.75 -4.46 17.37
CA VAL A 184 -18.70 -4.10 16.41
C VAL A 184 -17.78 -5.31 16.30
N ALA A 185 -17.85 -6.01 15.17
CA ALA A 185 -16.95 -7.12 14.85
C ALA A 185 -16.00 -6.68 13.73
N LEU A 186 -14.72 -6.56 14.04
CA LEU A 186 -13.68 -6.14 13.10
C LEU A 186 -12.71 -7.29 12.84
N ARG A 187 -12.39 -7.55 11.58
CA ARG A 187 -11.40 -8.53 11.16
C ARG A 187 -10.36 -7.91 10.25
N LEU A 188 -9.11 -8.35 10.42
CA LEU A 188 -8.09 -8.24 9.38
C LEU A 188 -8.04 -9.58 8.67
N ASP A 189 -8.36 -9.59 7.40
CA ASP A 189 -8.42 -10.77 6.56
C ASP A 189 -7.43 -10.63 5.38
N PHE A 190 -7.07 -11.76 4.77
CA PHE A 190 -6.35 -11.81 3.51
C PHE A 190 -6.93 -12.86 2.58
N THR A 191 -6.70 -12.69 1.28
CA THR A 191 -7.11 -13.65 0.26
C THR A 191 -6.10 -13.66 -0.88
N PRO A 192 -5.89 -14.79 -1.57
CA PRO A 192 -5.10 -14.82 -2.79
C PRO A 192 -5.62 -13.83 -3.83
N LEU A 193 -4.73 -13.17 -4.57
CA LEU A 193 -5.05 -12.26 -5.68
C LEU A 193 -5.84 -12.95 -6.79
N ALA A 194 -5.57 -14.25 -7.00
CA ALA A 194 -6.29 -15.09 -7.95
C ALA A 194 -7.65 -15.59 -7.41
N ASN A 195 -7.99 -15.29 -6.16
CA ASN A 195 -9.31 -15.63 -5.64
C ASN A 195 -10.35 -14.77 -6.36
N GLY A 196 -11.29 -15.44 -7.05
CA GLY A 196 -12.44 -14.78 -7.63
C GLY A 196 -13.43 -14.38 -6.54
N SER A 197 -14.62 -14.97 -6.53
CA SER A 197 -15.67 -14.67 -5.54
C SER A 197 -15.78 -15.71 -4.41
N ALA A 198 -14.80 -16.60 -4.25
CA ALA A 198 -14.89 -17.70 -3.29
C ALA A 198 -14.58 -17.23 -1.86
N THR A 199 -15.59 -17.25 -0.98
CA THR A 199 -15.44 -16.88 0.43
C THR A 199 -14.63 -17.89 1.26
N THR A 200 -14.45 -19.11 0.74
CA THR A 200 -13.66 -20.17 1.39
C THR A 200 -12.16 -19.95 1.33
N GLN A 201 -11.69 -18.99 0.54
CA GLN A 201 -10.28 -18.60 0.42
C GLN A 201 -9.98 -17.25 1.09
N VAL A 202 -10.87 -16.79 1.97
CA VAL A 202 -10.62 -15.64 2.85
C VAL A 202 -10.16 -16.16 4.20
N TYR A 203 -8.95 -15.74 4.60
CA TYR A 203 -8.28 -16.19 5.81
C TYR A 203 -8.17 -15.04 6.81
N LYS A 204 -8.44 -15.34 8.08
CA LYS A 204 -8.43 -14.37 9.17
C LYS A 204 -7.04 -14.25 9.80
N LEU A 205 -6.57 -13.02 9.98
CA LEU A 205 -5.32 -12.68 10.67
C LEU A 205 -5.53 -12.11 12.06
N ALA A 206 -6.59 -11.34 12.27
CA ALA A 206 -6.93 -10.81 13.59
C ALA A 206 -8.43 -10.57 13.66
N GLU A 207 -9.01 -10.67 14.86
CA GLU A 207 -10.44 -10.43 15.07
C GLU A 207 -10.67 -9.73 16.40
N ILE A 208 -11.50 -8.69 16.37
CA ILE A 208 -11.96 -7.92 17.49
C ILE A 208 -13.48 -8.02 17.54
N LEU A 209 -14.00 -8.30 18.72
CA LEU A 209 -15.44 -8.28 19.03
C LEU A 209 -15.66 -7.29 20.17
N SER A 210 -16.55 -6.32 20.01
CA SER A 210 -16.86 -5.35 21.09
C SER A 210 -17.44 -6.03 22.33
N SER A 211 -18.05 -7.20 22.17
CA SER A 211 -18.55 -8.03 23.27
C SER A 211 -17.42 -8.53 24.20
N ALA A 212 -16.16 -8.50 23.75
CA ALA A 212 -15.01 -8.93 24.54
C ALA A 212 -14.44 -7.85 25.49
N GLY A 213 -14.88 -6.59 25.37
CA GLY A 213 -14.42 -5.53 26.26
C GLY A 213 -14.61 -4.10 25.73
N PRO A 214 -14.30 -3.09 26.56
CA PRO A 214 -14.46 -1.70 26.18
C PRO A 214 -13.45 -1.27 25.10
N SER A 215 -13.80 -0.21 24.38
CA SER A 215 -12.94 0.46 23.41
C SER A 215 -11.87 1.34 24.09
N PRO A 216 -10.63 1.41 23.57
CA PRO A 216 -10.14 0.64 22.43
C PRO A 216 -9.73 -0.78 22.83
N LEU A 217 -9.97 -1.74 21.95
CA LEU A 217 -9.61 -3.15 22.16
C LEU A 217 -8.44 -3.54 21.26
N THR A 218 -7.45 -4.26 21.82
CA THR A 218 -6.27 -4.74 21.09
C THR A 218 -6.23 -6.27 21.15
N VAL A 219 -5.91 -6.90 20.02
CA VAL A 219 -5.77 -8.35 19.89
C VAL A 219 -4.46 -8.68 19.19
N THR A 220 -3.86 -9.80 19.57
CA THR A 220 -2.70 -10.37 18.88
C THR A 220 -3.14 -10.98 17.56
N ALA A 221 -2.34 -10.79 16.51
CA ALA A 221 -2.59 -11.41 15.22
C ALA A 221 -2.11 -12.87 15.20
N TYR A 222 -2.76 -13.69 14.39
CA TYR A 222 -2.28 -15.03 14.06
C TYR A 222 -0.95 -14.91 13.28
N PRO A 223 0.00 -15.83 13.51
CA PRO A 223 1.28 -15.81 12.80
C PRO A 223 1.07 -15.85 11.29
N HIS A 224 1.52 -14.80 10.61
CA HIS A 224 1.43 -14.68 9.15
C HIS A 224 2.51 -13.74 8.63
N VAL A 225 3.18 -14.16 7.56
CA VAL A 225 4.12 -13.32 6.83
C VAL A 225 3.35 -12.69 5.67
N VAL A 226 3.45 -11.38 5.54
CA VAL A 226 2.83 -10.62 4.46
C VAL A 226 3.51 -11.02 3.15
N ASP A 227 2.70 -11.38 2.16
CA ASP A 227 3.12 -11.67 0.78
C ASP A 227 2.14 -10.95 -0.14
N ASN A 228 2.54 -9.77 -0.57
CA ASN A 228 1.76 -8.91 -1.45
C ASN A 228 1.81 -9.37 -2.92
N ALA A 229 2.73 -10.28 -3.27
CA ALA A 229 2.81 -10.85 -4.62
C ALA A 229 1.70 -11.88 -4.85
N THR A 230 1.23 -12.55 -3.79
CA THR A 230 0.20 -13.58 -3.89
C THR A 230 -1.12 -13.22 -3.22
N ASN A 231 -1.15 -12.29 -2.27
CA ASN A 231 -2.35 -11.97 -1.49
C ASN A 231 -2.70 -10.48 -1.48
N VAL A 232 -3.98 -10.21 -1.22
CA VAL A 232 -4.46 -8.89 -0.80
C VAL A 232 -4.93 -8.94 0.64
N TYR A 233 -4.74 -7.83 1.35
CA TYR A 233 -5.09 -7.68 2.76
C TYR A 233 -6.15 -6.61 2.89
N PHE A 234 -7.14 -6.86 3.74
CA PHE A 234 -8.26 -5.94 3.92
C PHE A 234 -8.88 -6.11 5.29
N LEU A 235 -9.45 -5.01 5.79
CA LEU A 235 -10.28 -5.01 6.97
C LEU A 235 -11.74 -5.24 6.58
N VAL A 236 -12.44 -6.00 7.40
CA VAL A 236 -13.90 -6.14 7.37
C VAL A 236 -14.43 -5.67 8.71
N VAL A 237 -15.42 -4.79 8.71
CA VAL A 237 -16.16 -4.43 9.92
C VAL A 237 -17.64 -4.72 9.74
N ASP A 238 -18.22 -5.38 10.73
CA ASP A 238 -19.65 -5.61 10.91
C ASP A 238 -20.14 -4.72 12.07
N LEU A 239 -21.11 -3.85 11.80
CA LEU A 239 -21.73 -2.90 12.72
C LEU A 239 -23.22 -3.23 12.85
N THR A 240 -23.59 -4.06 13.83
CA THR A 240 -24.95 -4.64 13.90
C THR A 240 -25.94 -3.82 14.72
N GLY A 241 -25.49 -2.78 15.44
CA GLY A 241 -26.31 -1.94 16.30
C GLY A 241 -26.92 -0.71 15.62
N GLY A 242 -26.75 -0.57 14.31
CA GLY A 242 -27.15 0.64 13.59
C GLY A 242 -26.45 1.89 14.16
N PRO A 243 -27.17 2.99 14.45
CA PRO A 243 -26.57 4.22 14.98
C PRO A 243 -25.85 4.08 16.34
N ALA A 244 -26.11 2.99 17.07
CA ALA A 244 -25.51 2.69 18.36
C ALA A 244 -24.11 2.05 18.26
N THR A 245 -23.71 1.61 17.06
CA THR A 245 -22.38 1.08 16.75
C THR A 245 -21.63 2.03 15.83
N ARG A 246 -20.41 2.42 16.22
CA ARG A 246 -19.56 3.32 15.42
C ARG A 246 -18.15 2.79 15.35
N LEU A 247 -17.56 2.77 14.16
CA LEU A 247 -16.12 2.60 13.99
C LEU A 247 -15.46 3.97 13.98
N ARG A 248 -14.35 4.13 14.73
CA ARG A 248 -13.55 5.36 14.72
C ARG A 248 -12.22 5.21 13.98
N GLY A 249 -11.67 4.01 14.00
CA GLY A 249 -10.46 3.69 13.25
C GLY A 249 -9.81 2.41 13.76
N VAL A 250 -8.77 2.00 13.05
CA VAL A 250 -8.02 0.77 13.32
C VAL A 250 -6.55 1.09 13.23
N SER A 251 -5.75 0.54 14.14
CA SER A 251 -4.30 0.53 14.02
C SER A 251 -3.79 -0.90 13.97
N ILE A 252 -2.92 -1.20 13.00
CA ILE A 252 -2.31 -2.52 12.81
C ILE A 252 -0.81 -2.38 13.05
N SER A 253 -0.28 -3.12 14.02
CA SER A 253 1.16 -3.17 14.27
C SER A 253 1.78 -4.36 13.56
N TYR A 254 3.00 -4.16 13.05
CA TYR A 254 3.76 -5.18 12.35
C TYR A 254 5.25 -5.07 12.70
N ALA A 255 5.98 -6.14 12.42
CA ALA A 255 7.43 -6.22 12.58
C ALA A 255 8.07 -6.99 11.40
N GLY A 256 9.24 -6.55 10.95
CA GLY A 256 9.90 -7.11 9.76
C GLY A 256 9.34 -6.58 8.44
N GLY A 257 9.82 -7.16 7.33
CA GLY A 257 9.41 -6.81 5.96
C GLY A 257 10.38 -5.92 5.20
N GLN A 258 10.13 -5.78 3.90
CA GLN A 258 10.71 -4.82 2.97
C GLN A 258 9.68 -3.70 2.78
N ALA A 259 10.14 -2.45 2.66
CA ALA A 259 9.23 -1.35 2.39
C ALA A 259 8.53 -1.58 1.03
N PRO A 260 7.22 -1.26 0.91
CA PRO A 260 6.49 -1.37 -0.35
C PRO A 260 7.06 -0.47 -1.46
#